data_AF-A0A8J8EYU5-F1
#
_entry.id   AF-A0A8J8EYU5-F1
#
_cell.length_a   1.000
_cell.length_b   1.000
_cell.length_c   1.000
_cell.angle_alpha   90.00
_cell.angle_beta   90.00
_cell.angle_gamma   90.00
#
_symmetry.space_group_name_H-M   'P 1'
#
loop_
_entity.id
_entity.type
_entity.pdbx_description
1 polymer ?
#
loop_
_entity_poly.entity_id
_entity_poly.type
_entity_poly.pdbx_seq_one_letter_code
_entity_poly.pdbx_strand_id
1 'polypeptide(L)'
;MLDIDQLLSLGIVIFSLLLTGASVIAYQRTRLRKFLIVSLAFLLYALKEFAEHIDIVFPNLETNTVELITNSLEFLIIALFFVAVAIREGRKDE
;
A
#
# COMPACT_ATOMS: atom_id res chain seq x y z
N MET A 1 2.36 26.06 10.82
CA MET A 1 2.65 24.89 11.68
C MET A 1 2.22 23.67 10.89
N LEU A 2 3.00 22.60 10.87
CA LEU A 2 2.51 21.34 10.29
C LEU A 2 1.41 20.82 11.20
N ASP A 3 0.26 20.51 10.62
CA ASP A 3 -0.85 19.91 11.36
C ASP A 3 -0.50 18.48 11.77
N ILE A 4 -1.04 18.02 12.89
CA ILE A 4 -0.80 16.67 13.42
C ILE A 4 -1.16 15.62 12.36
N ASP A 5 -2.22 15.89 11.59
CA ASP A 5 -2.70 15.03 10.51
C ASP A 5 -1.67 14.91 9.38
N GLN A 6 -0.98 16.00 9.01
CA GLN A 6 0.08 15.96 8.00
C GLN A 6 1.31 15.16 8.48
N LEU A 7 1.66 15.31 9.76
CA LEU A 7 2.77 14.59 10.39
C LEU A 7 2.50 13.09 10.47
N LEU A 8 1.27 12.71 10.82
CA LEU A 8 0.83 11.33 10.90
C LEU A 8 0.80 10.68 9.52
N SER A 9 0.25 11.37 8.52
CA SER A 9 0.18 10.89 7.14
C SER A 9 1.56 10.72 6.50
N LEU A 10 2.48 11.65 6.75
CA LEU A 10 3.88 11.50 6.35
C LEU A 10 4.51 10.24 6.99
N GLY A 11 4.22 10.01 8.27
CA GLY A 11 4.63 8.81 8.99
C GLY A 11 4.08 7.53 8.35
N ILE A 12 2.80 7.53 7.96
CA ILE A 12 2.13 6.41 7.29
C ILE A 12 2.79 6.10 5.94
N VAL A 13 3.07 7.11 5.11
CA VAL A 13 3.76 6.94 3.83
C VAL A 13 5.14 6.33 4.03
N ILE A 14 5.92 6.85 4.98
CA ILE A 14 7.26 6.35 5.30
C ILE A 14 7.19 4.89 5.78
N PHE A 15 6.29 4.58 6.73
CA PHE A 15 6.11 3.22 7.23
C PHE A 15 5.69 2.26 6.12
N SER A 16 4.82 2.68 5.21
CA SER A 16 4.36 1.85 4.11
C SER A 16 5.47 1.55 3.10
N LEU A 17 6.34 2.53 2.83
CA LEU A 17 7.55 2.31 2.02
C LEU A 17 8.53 1.36 2.72
N LEU A 18 8.72 1.50 4.03
CA LEU A 18 9.54 0.58 4.82
C LEU A 18 8.98 -0.85 4.78
N LEU A 19 7.67 -1.01 4.95
CA LEU A 19 6.99 -2.31 4.88
C LEU A 19 7.04 -2.92 3.48
N THR A 20 6.93 -2.09 2.45
CA THR A 20 7.11 -2.49 1.06
C THR A 20 8.51 -3.08 0.87
N GLY A 21 9.55 -2.35 1.30
CA GLY A 21 10.94 -2.80 1.22
C GLY A 21 11.20 -4.07 2.05
N ALA A 22 10.70 -4.11 3.28
CA ALA A 22 10.79 -5.29 4.14
C ALA A 22 10.14 -6.52 3.49
N SER A 23 8.99 -6.34 2.83
CA SER A 23 8.28 -7.41 2.12
C SER A 23 9.06 -7.87 0.89
N VAL A 24 9.72 -6.98 0.15
CA VAL A 24 10.64 -7.36 -0.95
C VAL A 24 11.84 -8.16 -0.41
N ILE A 25 12.45 -7.72 0.69
CA ILE A 25 13.58 -8.44 1.32
C ILE A 25 13.12 -9.82 1.81
N ALA A 26 11.94 -9.91 2.42
CA ALA A 26 11.35 -11.18 2.82
C ALA A 26 11.11 -12.09 1.60
N TYR A 27 10.58 -11.55 0.50
CA TYR A 27 10.45 -12.32 -0.74
C TYR A 27 11.78 -12.87 -1.25
N GLN A 28 12.84 -12.06 -1.23
CA GLN A 28 14.17 -12.52 -1.64
C GLN A 28 14.70 -13.65 -0.75
N ARG A 29 14.43 -13.60 0.56
CA ARG A 29 14.89 -14.62 1.51
C ARG A 29 14.06 -15.90 1.50
N THR A 30 12.74 -15.81 1.37
CA THR A 30 11.84 -16.97 1.51
C THR A 30 11.33 -17.50 0.16
N ARG A 31 11.46 -16.74 -0.95
CA ARG A 31 10.89 -17.03 -2.29
C ARG A 31 9.38 -17.27 -2.31
N LEU A 32 8.71 -16.80 -1.28
CA LEU A 32 7.30 -17.02 -1.04
C LEU A 32 6.46 -15.95 -1.74
N ARG A 33 5.62 -16.37 -2.69
CA ARG A 33 4.83 -15.47 -3.55
C ARG A 33 3.93 -14.53 -2.76
N LYS A 34 3.48 -14.93 -1.55
CA LYS A 34 2.68 -14.08 -0.66
C LYS A 34 3.38 -12.75 -0.33
N PHE A 35 4.70 -12.74 -0.16
CA PHE A 35 5.44 -11.53 0.19
C PHE A 35 5.51 -10.51 -0.95
N LEU A 36 5.46 -10.95 -2.21
CA LEU A 36 5.33 -10.02 -3.34
C LEU A 36 3.96 -9.34 -3.35
N ILE A 37 2.90 -10.08 -3.06
CA ILE A 37 1.54 -9.55 -3.05
C ILE A 37 1.37 -8.55 -1.89
N VAL A 38 1.91 -8.88 -0.72
CA VAL A 38 1.97 -7.98 0.43
C VAL A 38 2.80 -6.73 0.12
N SER A 39 3.95 -6.89 -0.54
CA SER A 39 4.76 -5.75 -0.99
C SER A 39 3.98 -4.82 -1.93
N LEU A 40 3.26 -5.40 -2.89
CA LEU A 40 2.42 -4.63 -3.81
C LEU A 40 1.28 -3.91 -3.09
N ALA A 41 0.66 -4.55 -2.10
CA ALA A 41 -0.39 -3.94 -1.28
C ALA A 41 0.14 -2.73 -0.48
N PHE A 42 1.30 -2.86 0.16
CA PHE A 42 1.93 -1.74 0.88
C PHE A 42 2.37 -0.61 -0.06
N LEU A 43 2.80 -0.93 -1.27
CA LEU A 43 3.16 0.06 -2.27
C LEU A 43 1.93 0.83 -2.75
N LEU A 44 0.82 0.14 -3.05
CA LEU A 44 -0.44 0.77 -3.42
C LEU A 44 -1.00 1.63 -2.29
N TYR A 45 -0.83 1.20 -1.04
CA TYR A 45 -1.24 1.98 0.11
C TYR A 45 -0.42 3.26 0.26
N ALA A 46 0.90 3.22 0.04
CA ALA A 46 1.71 4.44 -0.01
C ALA A 46 1.27 5.40 -1.14
N LEU A 47 0.88 4.86 -2.31
CA LEU A 47 0.34 5.65 -3.41
C LEU A 47 -1.04 6.26 -3.09
N LYS A 48 -1.92 5.50 -2.42
CA LYS A 48 -3.23 6.00 -1.94
C LYS A 48 -3.03 7.17 -1.00
N GLU A 49 -2.20 7.00 0.02
CA GLU A 49 -1.93 8.02 1.03
C GLU A 49 -1.32 9.29 0.41
N PHE A 50 -0.43 9.10 -0.57
CA PHE A 50 0.12 10.21 -1.35
C PHE A 50 -0.93 10.92 -2.21
N ALA A 51 -1.87 10.16 -2.80
CA ALA A 51 -2.96 10.71 -3.59
C ALA A 51 -3.98 11.48 -2.73
N GLU A 52 -4.31 11.02 -1.52
CA GLU A 52 -5.20 11.75 -0.60
C GLU A 52 -4.59 13.09 -0.16
N HIS A 53 -3.27 13.17 -0.10
CA HIS A 53 -2.56 14.40 0.26
C HIS A 53 -2.17 15.25 -0.95
N ILE A 54 -2.47 14.80 -2.17
CA ILE A 54 -2.13 15.52 -3.40
C ILE A 54 -3.03 16.75 -3.60
N ASP A 55 -4.23 16.78 -3.02
CA ASP A 55 -5.14 17.93 -3.03
C ASP A 55 -4.50 19.19 -2.41
N ILE A 56 -3.53 19.00 -1.50
CA ILE A 56 -2.73 20.09 -0.92
C ILE A 56 -1.78 20.70 -1.97
N VAL A 57 -1.32 19.90 -2.94
CA VAL A 57 -0.34 20.28 -3.96
C VAL A 57 -1.00 20.70 -5.28
N PHE A 58 -2.17 20.13 -5.61
CA PHE A 58 -2.91 20.38 -6.85
C PHE A 58 -4.42 20.63 -6.58
N PRO A 59 -4.81 21.84 -6.15
CA PRO A 59 -6.19 22.19 -5.79
C PRO A 59 -7.20 22.22 -6.96
N ASN A 60 -6.78 21.87 -8.18
CA ASN A 60 -7.61 21.91 -9.40
C ASN A 60 -8.08 20.52 -9.87
N LEU A 61 -7.79 19.46 -9.12
CA LEU A 61 -8.32 18.13 -9.43
C LEU A 61 -9.74 18.01 -8.87
N GLU A 62 -10.67 17.47 -9.66
CA GLU A 62 -12.01 17.17 -9.17
C GLU A 62 -11.92 16.19 -7.99
N THR A 63 -12.31 16.66 -6.80
CA THR A 63 -12.30 15.90 -5.55
C THR A 63 -13.02 14.55 -5.68
N ASN A 64 -14.12 14.50 -6.44
CA ASN A 64 -14.84 13.26 -6.74
C ASN A 64 -13.99 12.20 -7.45
N THR A 65 -13.09 12.62 -8.35
CA THR A 65 -12.25 11.67 -9.10
C THR A 65 -11.14 11.12 -8.20
N VAL A 66 -10.54 11.97 -7.35
CA VAL A 66 -9.52 11.55 -6.37
C VAL A 66 -10.13 10.58 -5.36
N GLU A 67 -11.30 10.90 -4.82
CA GLU A 67 -12.03 10.05 -3.87
C GLU A 67 -12.39 8.68 -4.46
N LEU A 68 -12.81 8.63 -5.73
CA LEU A 68 -13.10 7.37 -6.41
C LEU A 68 -11.83 6.53 -6.57
N ILE A 69 -10.71 7.15 -6.94
CA ILE A 69 -9.41 6.48 -7.09
C ILE A 69 -8.91 5.94 -5.75
N THR A 70 -8.97 6.73 -4.68
CA THR A 70 -8.47 6.34 -3.36
C THR A 70 -9.31 5.23 -2.75
N ASN A 71 -10.64 5.29 -2.87
CA ASN A 71 -11.54 4.20 -2.48
C ASN A 71 -11.29 2.91 -3.30
N SER A 72 -11.02 3.05 -4.60
CA SER A 72 -10.69 1.89 -5.46
C SER A 72 -9.35 1.26 -5.07
N LEU A 73 -8.36 2.09 -4.75
CA LEU A 73 -7.06 1.63 -4.25
C LEU A 73 -7.24 0.91 -2.91
N GLU A 74 -8.03 1.46 -1.99
CA GLU A 74 -8.30 0.83 -0.69
C GLU A 74 -8.93 -0.55 -0.84
N PHE A 75 -9.94 -0.68 -1.70
CA PHE A 75 -10.52 -1.97 -2.04
C PHE A 75 -9.47 -2.95 -2.59
N LEU A 76 -8.62 -2.49 -3.52
CA LEU A 76 -7.57 -3.32 -4.13
C LEU A 76 -6.52 -3.75 -3.10
N ILE A 77 -6.14 -2.87 -2.18
CA ILE A 77 -5.18 -3.15 -1.10
C ILE A 77 -5.72 -4.25 -0.19
N ILE A 78 -6.98 -4.15 0.25
CA ILE A 78 -7.64 -5.16 1.08
C ILE A 78 -7.73 -6.49 0.32
N ALA A 79 -8.12 -6.45 -0.95
CA ALA A 79 -8.18 -7.65 -1.80
C ALA A 79 -6.81 -8.32 -1.94
N LEU A 80 -5.73 -7.54 -2.11
CA LEU A 80 -4.37 -8.07 -2.18
C LEU A 80 -3.91 -8.67 -0.86
N PHE A 81 -4.19 -8.03 0.28
CA PHE A 81 -3.91 -8.63 1.59
C PHE A 81 -4.66 -9.95 1.78
N PHE A 82 -5.94 -9.98 1.40
CA PHE A 82 -6.74 -11.19 1.44
C PHE A 82 -6.14 -12.29 0.55
N VAL A 83 -5.77 -11.98 -0.69
CA VAL A 83 -5.12 -12.93 -1.60
C VAL A 83 -3.79 -13.41 -1.04
N ALA A 84 -2.97 -12.53 -0.45
CA ALA A 84 -1.72 -12.92 0.17
C ALA A 84 -1.90 -13.91 1.33
N VAL A 85 -2.97 -13.74 2.11
CA VAL A 85 -3.33 -14.65 3.22
C VAL A 85 -3.97 -15.94 2.69
N ALA A 86 -4.82 -15.84 1.67
CA ALA A 86 -5.56 -16.96 1.10
C ALA A 86 -4.70 -17.85 0.18
N ILE A 87 -3.60 -17.34 -0.37
CA ILE A 87 -2.64 -18.16 -1.11
C ILE A 87 -2.01 -19.15 -0.15
N ARG A 88 -2.46 -20.40 -0.29
CA ARG A 88 -1.78 -21.54 0.28
C ARG A 88 -0.48 -21.71 -0.48
N GLU A 89 0.63 -21.49 0.20
CA GLU A 89 1.92 -21.96 -0.30
C GLU A 89 1.83 -23.47 -0.35
N GLY A 90 1.70 -24.01 -1.56
CA GLY A 90 1.95 -25.42 -1.78
C GLY A 90 3.34 -25.70 -1.24
N ARG A 91 3.41 -26.40 -0.10
CA ARG A 91 4.60 -27.16 0.26
C ARG A 91 4.90 -27.99 -0.97
N LYS A 92 5.94 -27.62 -1.70
CA LYS A 92 6.53 -28.47 -2.73
C LYS A 92 7.33 -29.53 -1.96
N ASP A 93 6.60 -30.38 -1.24
CA ASP A 93 7.11 -31.60 -0.65
C ASP A 93 6.75 -32.72 -1.64
N GLU A 94 7.45 -32.77 -2.76
CA GLU A 94 7.67 -33.99 -3.56
C GLU A 94 9.06 -33.90 -4.17
#